data_AF-A0A3N8I8A1-F1
#
_entry.id   AF-A0A3N8I8A1-F1
#
_cell.length_a   1.000
_cell.length_b   1.000
_cell.length_c   1.000
_cell.angle_alpha   90.00
_cell.angle_beta   90.00
_cell.angle_gamma   90.00
#
_symmetry.space_group_name_H-M   'P 1'
#
loop_
_entity.id
_entity.type
_entity.pdbx_description
1 polymer ?
#
loop_
_entity_poly.entity_id
_entity_poly.type
_entity_poly.pdbx_seq_one_letter_code
_entity_poly.pdbx_strand_id
1 'polypeptide(L)'
;MASSQGTVDFIVEQMAAAGTVSARKMFGEYGIYCDGKMVALVCDDRLFVKPTPDGRAFLGACEEGPPYPTAKPHLVIGGERWDDREWLSTLIRITAAQLPVPVKRSR
;
A
#
# COMPACT_ATOMS: atom_id res chain seq x y z
N MET A 1 -1.90 0.32 17.54
CA MET A 1 -0.89 1.33 17.92
C MET A 1 -0.57 2.15 16.69
N ALA A 2 -0.05 3.37 16.83
CA ALA A 2 0.36 4.16 15.67
C ALA A 2 1.59 3.52 15.01
N SER A 3 1.60 3.41 13.68
CA SER A 3 2.75 2.86 12.95
C SER A 3 4.01 3.73 13.11
N SER A 4 5.16 3.07 13.17
CA SER A 4 6.46 3.73 13.33
C SER A 4 6.90 4.34 12.00
N GLN A 5 7.43 5.57 12.03
CA GLN A 5 7.92 6.25 10.82
C GLN A 5 8.98 5.41 10.09
N GLY A 6 9.90 4.77 10.82
CA GLY A 6 10.93 3.90 10.23
C GLY A 6 10.38 2.71 9.45
N THR A 7 9.31 2.07 9.94
CA THR A 7 8.61 0.98 9.22
C THR A 7 8.05 1.49 7.90
N VAL A 8 7.40 2.65 7.93
CA VAL A 8 6.78 3.26 6.76
C VAL A 8 7.82 3.67 5.72
N ASP A 9 8.91 4.30 6.16
CA ASP A 9 10.01 4.72 5.30
C ASP A 9 10.65 3.51 4.62
N PHE A 10 10.94 2.46 5.40
CA PHE A 10 11.45 1.19 4.88
C PHE A 10 10.51 0.62 3.79
N ILE A 11 9.21 0.50 4.08
CA ILE A 11 8.20 -0.01 3.14
C ILE A 11 8.17 0.83 1.85
N VAL A 12 8.18 2.17 1.96
CA VAL A 12 8.20 3.08 0.81
C VAL A 12 9.45 2.88 -0.04
N GLU A 13 10.62 2.75 0.60
CA GLU A 13 11.88 2.48 -0.10
C GLU A 13 11.85 1.13 -0.84
N GLN A 14 11.25 0.10 -0.23
CA GLN A 14 11.17 -1.22 -0.88
C GLN A 14 10.32 -1.19 -2.15
N MET A 15 9.30 -0.33 -2.21
CA MET A 15 8.43 -0.22 -3.38
C MET A 15 8.81 0.88 -4.37
N ALA A 16 9.95 1.55 -4.22
CA ALA A 16 10.36 2.70 -5.03
C ALA A 16 10.41 2.44 -6.55
N ALA A 17 10.61 1.20 -6.99
CA ALA A 17 10.59 0.82 -8.42
C ALA A 17 9.17 0.77 -9.02
N ALA A 18 8.13 1.05 -8.23
CA ALA A 18 6.74 1.07 -8.69
C ALA A 18 6.37 2.38 -9.41
N GLY A 19 7.12 3.46 -9.18
CA GLY A 19 6.81 4.81 -9.66
C GLY A 19 7.12 5.86 -8.60
N THR A 20 6.39 6.96 -8.58
CA THR A 20 6.56 8.00 -7.55
C THR A 20 5.82 7.60 -6.29
N VAL A 21 6.51 6.91 -5.37
CA VAL A 21 5.93 6.46 -4.10
C VAL A 21 6.15 7.47 -2.98
N SER A 22 5.12 7.70 -2.17
CA SER A 22 5.20 8.54 -0.96
C SER A 22 4.25 8.06 0.12
N ALA A 23 4.60 8.30 1.38
CA ALA A 23 3.70 8.11 2.51
C ALA A 23 3.17 9.44 3.02
N ARG A 24 1.90 9.46 3.43
CA ARG A 24 1.28 10.61 4.10
C ARG A 24 0.63 10.16 5.40
N LYS A 25 1.03 10.79 6.49
CA LYS A 25 0.45 10.57 7.82
C LYS A 25 -0.99 11.10 7.86
N MET A 26 -1.92 10.26 8.34
CA MET A 26 -3.35 10.54 8.46
C MET A 26 -3.87 9.87 9.74
N PHE A 27 -4.25 10.68 10.74
CA PHE A 27 -4.87 10.20 12.00
C PHE A 27 -4.05 9.16 12.78
N GLY A 28 -2.72 9.25 12.75
CA GLY A 28 -1.82 8.32 13.46
C GLY A 28 -1.31 7.17 12.60
N GLU A 29 -1.94 6.90 11.46
CA GLU A 29 -1.53 5.90 10.47
C GLU A 29 -1.02 6.54 9.18
N TYR A 30 -0.64 5.74 8.17
CA TYR A 30 -0.06 6.25 6.93
C TYR A 30 -0.81 5.75 5.72
N GLY A 31 -1.18 6.66 4.83
CA GLY A 31 -1.59 6.33 3.47
C GLY A 31 -0.37 6.28 2.56
N ILE A 32 -0.24 5.21 1.78
CA ILE A 32 0.80 5.04 0.77
C ILE A 32 0.23 5.39 -0.60
N TYR A 33 0.94 6.25 -1.32
CA TYR A 33 0.56 6.78 -2.61
C TYR A 33 1.60 6.41 -3.66
N CYS A 34 1.15 5.93 -4.82
CA CYS A 34 1.97 5.73 -6.02
C CYS A 34 1.42 6.60 -7.14
N ASP A 35 2.24 7.49 -7.70
CA ASP A 35 1.84 8.45 -8.74
C ASP A 35 0.58 9.24 -8.37
N GLY A 36 0.50 9.64 -7.09
CA GLY A 36 -0.62 10.37 -6.51
C GLY A 36 -1.87 9.52 -6.21
N LYS A 37 -1.88 8.22 -6.54
CA LYS A 37 -2.99 7.30 -6.23
C LYS A 37 -2.73 6.62 -4.89
N MET A 38 -3.71 6.66 -3.97
CA MET A 38 -3.61 5.90 -2.72
C MET A 38 -3.74 4.40 -3.01
N VAL A 39 -2.63 3.68 -2.93
CA VAL A 39 -2.49 2.24 -3.26
C VAL A 39 -2.56 1.35 -2.03
N ALA A 40 -2.10 1.83 -0.88
CA ALA A 40 -2.03 1.05 0.35
C ALA A 40 -2.13 1.93 1.60
N LEU A 41 -2.24 1.28 2.75
CA LEU A 41 -2.24 1.87 4.09
C LEU A 41 -1.22 1.11 4.94
N VAL A 42 -0.56 1.81 5.85
CA VAL A 42 0.22 1.18 6.92
C VAL A 42 -0.48 1.49 8.23
N CYS A 43 -0.98 0.44 8.88
CA CYS A 43 -1.69 0.51 10.15
C CYS A 43 -1.09 -0.51 11.12
N ASP A 44 -0.83 -0.12 12.36
CA ASP A 44 -0.24 -1.01 13.38
C ASP A 44 1.03 -1.74 12.89
N ASP A 45 1.90 -1.02 12.16
CA ASP A 45 3.10 -1.58 11.52
C ASP A 45 2.80 -2.77 10.59
N ARG A 46 1.64 -2.78 9.92
CA ARG A 46 1.28 -3.75 8.88
C ARG A 46 0.90 -3.06 7.58
N LEU A 47 1.28 -3.66 6.46
CA LEU A 47 0.97 -3.14 5.13
C LEU A 47 -0.35 -3.71 4.60
N PHE A 48 -1.28 -2.83 4.25
CA PHE A 48 -2.59 -3.14 3.71
C PHE A 48 -2.74 -2.56 2.30
N VAL A 49 -2.67 -3.41 1.28
CA VAL A 49 -2.82 -3.01 -0.13
C VAL A 49 -4.28 -3.02 -0.53
N LYS A 50 -4.70 -2.08 -1.38
CA LYS A 50 -6.09 -2.05 -1.85
C LYS A 50 -6.48 -3.37 -2.55
N PRO A 51 -7.69 -3.90 -2.26
CA PRO A 51 -8.16 -5.19 -2.79
C PRO A 51 -8.60 -5.07 -4.25
N THR A 52 -7.63 -4.86 -5.14
CA THR A 52 -7.86 -4.76 -6.58
C THR A 52 -7.87 -6.15 -7.22
N PRO A 53 -8.70 -6.41 -8.25
CA PRO A 53 -8.77 -7.73 -8.91
C PRO A 53 -7.41 -8.31 -9.32
N ASP A 54 -6.55 -7.51 -9.94
CA ASP A 54 -5.25 -8.00 -10.42
C ASP A 54 -4.25 -8.14 -9.27
N GLY A 55 -4.34 -7.27 -8.25
CA GLY A 55 -3.56 -7.42 -7.02
C GLY A 55 -3.88 -8.74 -6.31
N ARG A 56 -5.16 -9.08 -6.19
CA ARG A 56 -5.61 -10.38 -5.64
C ARG A 56 -5.12 -11.55 -6.49
N ALA A 57 -5.23 -11.46 -7.80
CA ALA A 57 -4.75 -12.50 -8.70
C ALA A 57 -3.22 -12.71 -8.60
N PHE A 58 -2.45 -11.63 -8.45
CA PHE A 58 -1.00 -11.69 -8.29
C PHE A 58 -0.57 -12.30 -6.94
N LEU A 59 -1.30 -11.99 -5.87
CA LEU A 59 -1.08 -12.54 -4.54
C LEU A 59 -1.52 -14.01 -4.41
N GLY A 60 -2.55 -14.41 -5.16
CA GLY A 60 -3.16 -15.73 -5.05
C GLY A 60 -3.92 -15.87 -3.72
N ALA A 61 -3.58 -16.90 -2.94
CA ALA A 61 -4.14 -17.08 -1.60
C ALA A 61 -3.43 -16.15 -0.61
N CYS A 62 -4.01 -14.98 -0.35
CA CYS A 62 -3.52 -14.02 0.64
C CYS A 62 -4.50 -13.80 1.78
N GLU A 63 -3.97 -13.35 2.92
CA GLU A 63 -4.77 -12.88 4.04
C GLU A 63 -5.44 -11.55 3.65
N GLU A 64 -6.75 -11.46 3.88
CA GLU A 64 -7.49 -10.21 3.80
C GLU A 64 -7.95 -9.79 5.20
N GLY A 65 -7.74 -8.52 5.53
CA GLY A 65 -8.06 -8.00 6.85
C GLY A 65 -8.39 -6.51 6.79
N PRO A 66 -9.27 -6.02 7.66
CA PRO A 66 -9.56 -4.60 7.72
C PRO A 66 -8.36 -3.86 8.36
N PRO A 67 -7.85 -2.75 7.77
CA PRO A 67 -6.76 -1.97 8.38
C PRO A 67 -7.15 -1.30 9.70
N TYR A 68 -8.45 -1.14 9.96
CA TYR A 68 -9.04 -0.66 11.21
C TYR A 68 -10.49 -1.17 11.33
N PRO A 69 -11.12 -1.19 12.52
CA PRO A 69 -12.37 -1.94 12.77
C PRO A 69 -13.57 -1.66 11.85
N THR A 70 -13.63 -0.48 11.24
CA THR A 70 -14.72 -0.05 10.36
C THR A 70 -14.33 -0.02 8.87
N ALA A 71 -13.10 -0.43 8.55
CA ALA A 71 -12.61 -0.46 7.18
C ALA A 71 -13.11 -1.69 6.42
N LYS A 72 -13.18 -1.57 5.10
CA LYS A 72 -13.32 -2.73 4.22
C LYS A 72 -12.03 -3.58 4.27
N PRO A 73 -12.12 -4.90 4.07
CA PRO A 73 -10.94 -5.76 3.96
C PRO A 73 -9.97 -5.26 2.89
N HIS A 74 -8.69 -5.30 3.22
CA HIS A 74 -7.56 -5.02 2.33
C HIS A 74 -6.64 -6.23 2.30
N LEU A 75 -5.76 -6.29 1.30
CA LEU A 75 -4.79 -7.37 1.15
C LEU A 75 -3.67 -7.13 2.16
N VAL A 76 -3.50 -8.06 3.10
CA VAL A 76 -2.48 -7.98 4.14
C VAL A 76 -1.18 -8.52 3.56
N ILE A 77 -0.13 -7.71 3.58
CA ILE A 77 1.20 -8.13 3.15
C ILE A 77 2.05 -8.41 4.39
N GLY A 78 2.41 -9.68 4.56
CA GLY A 78 3.30 -10.11 5.63
C GLY A 78 4.68 -9.46 5.53
N GLY A 79 5.29 -9.19 6.69
CA GLY A 79 6.58 -8.51 6.78
C GLY A 79 7.71 -9.25 6.07
N GLU A 80 7.61 -10.58 5.97
CA GLU A 80 8.57 -11.44 5.28
C GLU A 80 8.65 -11.19 3.76
N ARG A 81 7.65 -10.53 3.18
CA ARG A 81 7.62 -10.17 1.76
C ARG A 81 8.07 -8.74 1.48
N TRP A 82 8.27 -7.92 2.50
CA TRP A 82 8.62 -6.52 2.28
C TRP A 82 10.03 -6.38 1.68
N ASP A 83 10.96 -7.27 2.03
CA ASP A 83 12.34 -7.26 1.53
C ASP A 83 12.44 -7.58 0.02
N ASP A 84 11.42 -8.21 -0.57
CA ASP A 84 11.39 -8.49 -2.02
C ASP A 84 10.88 -7.25 -2.78
N ARG A 85 11.82 -6.35 -3.08
CA ARG A 85 11.55 -5.07 -3.76
C ARG A 85 10.86 -5.25 -5.10
N GLU A 86 11.33 -6.18 -5.93
CA GLU A 86 10.77 -6.41 -7.27
C GLU A 86 9.33 -6.89 -7.17
N TRP A 87 9.08 -7.85 -6.28
CA TRP A 87 7.74 -8.36 -6.03
C TRP A 87 6.81 -7.29 -5.47
N LEU A 88 7.26 -6.54 -4.44
CA LEU A 88 6.46 -5.51 -3.80
C LEU A 88 6.16 -4.35 -4.75
N SER A 89 7.15 -3.87 -5.51
CA SER A 89 6.93 -2.86 -6.54
C SER A 89 5.97 -3.34 -7.63
N THR A 90 6.04 -4.60 -8.02
CA THR A 90 5.12 -5.18 -9.00
C THR A 90 3.68 -5.20 -8.49
N LEU A 91 3.46 -5.65 -7.26
CA LEU A 91 2.13 -5.60 -6.63
C LEU A 91 1.57 -4.18 -6.60
N ILE A 92 2.40 -3.19 -6.24
CA ILE A 92 1.98 -1.79 -6.16
C ILE A 92 1.67 -1.21 -7.55
N ARG A 93 2.46 -1.53 -8.59
CA ARG A 93 2.17 -1.13 -9.98
C ARG A 93 0.84 -1.68 -10.48
N ILE A 94 0.63 -2.98 -10.29
CA ILE A 94 -0.61 -3.67 -10.68
C ILE A 94 -1.81 -3.01 -9.96
N THR A 95 -1.67 -2.79 -8.66
CA THR A 95 -2.71 -2.12 -7.85
C THR A 95 -2.97 -0.69 -8.36
N ALA A 96 -1.93 0.10 -8.60
CA ALA A 96 -2.05 1.48 -9.07
C ALA A 96 -2.73 1.58 -10.44
N ALA A 97 -2.49 0.63 -11.35
CA ALA A 97 -3.09 0.59 -12.68
C ALA A 97 -4.62 0.49 -12.62
N GLN A 98 -5.17 -0.20 -11.62
CA GLN A 98 -6.61 -0.40 -11.45
C GLN A 98 -7.31 0.71 -10.65
N LEU A 99 -6.56 1.70 -10.15
CA LEU A 99 -7.10 2.80 -9.38
C LEU A 99 -7.31 4.05 -10.25
N PRO A 100 -8.38 4.83 -9.96
CA PRO A 100 -8.66 6.05 -10.71
C PRO A 100 -7.47 7.00 -10.65
N VAL A 101 -7.13 7.60 -11.78
CA VAL A 101 -6.08 8.62 -11.86
C VAL A 101 -6.52 9.80 -10.99
N PRO A 102 -5.63 10.35 -10.13
CA PRO A 102 -5.99 11.49 -9.32
C PRO A 102 -6.30 12.64 -10.27
N VAL A 103 -7.52 13.18 -10.22
CA VAL A 103 -7.84 14.38 -10.97
C VAL A 103 -6.95 15.48 -10.43
N LYS A 104 -5.99 15.97 -11.23
CA LYS A 104 -5.19 17.14 -10.87
C LYS A 104 -6.17 18.29 -10.60
N ARG A 105 -6.36 18.64 -9.34
CA ARG A 105 -6.99 19.93 -9.02
C ARG A 105 -5.97 21.00 -9.40
N SER A 106 -6.22 21.71 -10.49
CA SER A 106 -5.53 22.96 -10.77
C SER A 106 -5.76 23.88 -9.58
N ARG A 107 -4.66 24.47 -9.09
CA ARG A 107 -4.69 25.48 -8.04
C ARG A 107 -5.27 26.79 -8.58
#